data_AF-A0A2V8E0Z7-F1
#
_entry.id   AF-A0A2V8E0Z7-F1
#
_cell.length_a   1.000
_cell.length_b   1.000
_cell.length_c   1.000
_cell.angle_alpha   90.00
_cell.angle_beta   90.00
_cell.angle_gamma   90.00
#
_symmetry.space_group_name_H-M   'P 1'
#
loop_
_entity.id
_entity.type
_entity.pdbx_description
1 polymer ?
#
loop_
_entity_poly.entity_id
_entity_poly.type
_entity_poly.pdbx_seq_one_letter_code
_entity_poly.pdbx_strand_id
1 'polypeptide(L)'
;MVKNITIQNNVIRHVAAVFNVLGYDNLAPSQQTQDITIRNNLIYDVSTAYAIPNHPANGRLAVIGAGPKNITIDHNTVDNNGSSTIFIYGGATPTGIHILGFELTNNLLRGNSYAVYGDKYGEGNVAFTTYTPSALVLHNTFANESAKLYPVGNDFPTTAQWLADFASVSAANYQLVSSSLSNNAGTDGKDLGVGFTELSAALSGAATPTPTPTPTPSPSPGGSTPYGGTPAALPGIVQFENYDAGGEGVAYHDTTAGNAGSAYRTNSVDIKASTDAGGGYLVGWTTAGEWLNYTVNVMKAGTYAIDVRVASSGAGGTFHIEVNGVNKTGTLTVPNTGGWQTWQTVTKTGVALASGTQVIRVVMESIGPTGSVANFNWFAVR
;
A
#
# COMPACT_ATOMS: atom_id res chain seq x y z
N MET A 1 11.21 4.18 2.31
CA MET A 1 11.16 2.80 2.87
C MET A 1 9.84 2.19 2.44
N VAL A 2 9.85 1.04 1.75
CA VAL A 2 8.61 0.31 1.42
C VAL A 2 8.39 -0.74 2.50
N LYS A 3 7.30 -0.65 3.26
CA LYS A 3 6.99 -1.68 4.25
C LYS A 3 5.50 -1.84 4.53
N ASN A 4 5.09 -3.00 5.05
CA ASN A 4 3.74 -3.33 5.49
C ASN A 4 2.70 -3.27 4.37
N ILE A 5 3.00 -3.99 3.30
CA ILE A 5 2.12 -4.09 2.14
C ILE A 5 1.39 -5.43 2.19
N THR A 6 0.07 -5.40 2.03
CA THR A 6 -0.75 -6.59 1.82
C THR A 6 -1.43 -6.49 0.46
N ILE A 7 -1.25 -7.51 -0.36
CA ILE A 7 -1.92 -7.68 -1.65
C ILE A 7 -2.76 -8.94 -1.54
N GLN A 8 -4.09 -8.78 -1.47
CA GLN A 8 -4.99 -9.91 -1.29
C GLN A 8 -6.34 -9.78 -1.97
N ASN A 9 -6.96 -10.93 -2.25
CA ASN A 9 -8.30 -11.06 -2.83
C ASN A 9 -8.41 -10.42 -4.23
N ASN A 10 -7.35 -10.55 -5.05
CA ASN A 10 -7.32 -10.00 -6.40
C ASN A 10 -7.39 -11.09 -7.46
N VAL A 11 -7.89 -10.70 -8.64
CA VAL A 11 -7.63 -11.39 -9.90
C VAL A 11 -6.60 -10.58 -10.68
N ILE A 12 -5.42 -11.15 -10.94
CA ILE A 12 -4.36 -10.51 -11.73
C ILE A 12 -4.16 -11.34 -13.01
N ARG A 13 -4.33 -10.71 -14.17
CA ARG A 13 -4.28 -11.38 -15.47
C ARG A 13 -3.94 -10.43 -16.61
N HIS A 14 -3.53 -11.00 -17.75
CA HIS A 14 -3.10 -10.27 -18.95
C HIS A 14 -1.86 -9.40 -18.69
N VAL A 15 -0.87 -9.96 -18.01
CA VAL A 15 0.35 -9.23 -17.61
C VAL A 15 1.63 -9.98 -17.97
N ALA A 16 2.68 -9.22 -18.27
CA ALA A 16 4.01 -9.75 -18.63
C ALA A 16 4.77 -10.39 -17.45
N ALA A 17 4.53 -9.90 -16.23
CA ALA A 17 5.02 -10.39 -14.95
C ALA A 17 4.21 -9.69 -13.84
N VAL A 18 4.23 -10.22 -12.62
CA VAL A 18 3.35 -9.70 -11.55
C VAL A 18 4.10 -8.80 -10.56
N PHE A 19 5.03 -9.35 -9.76
CA PHE A 19 5.68 -8.62 -8.68
C PHE A 19 7.19 -8.51 -8.87
N ASN A 20 7.73 -7.33 -8.58
CA ASN A 20 9.17 -7.12 -8.42
C ASN A 20 9.40 -6.50 -7.03
N VAL A 21 10.11 -7.24 -6.17
CA VAL A 21 10.36 -6.87 -4.77
C VAL A 21 11.86 -6.71 -4.57
N LEU A 22 12.30 -5.46 -4.56
CA LEU A 22 13.69 -5.07 -4.30
C LEU A 22 13.87 -4.70 -2.83
N GLY A 23 14.88 -5.27 -2.17
CA GLY A 23 15.20 -4.99 -0.76
C GLY A 23 15.86 -3.64 -0.56
N TYR A 24 16.98 -3.41 -1.23
CA TYR A 24 17.67 -2.13 -1.27
C TYR A 24 17.85 -1.66 -2.71
N ASP A 25 17.68 -0.36 -2.93
CA ASP A 25 18.08 0.27 -4.17
C ASP A 25 19.62 0.45 -4.19
N ASN A 26 20.22 -0.05 -5.26
CA ASN A 26 21.67 -0.05 -5.47
C ASN A 26 22.18 1.18 -6.23
N LEU A 27 21.28 1.97 -6.82
CA LEU A 27 21.57 3.22 -7.53
C LEU A 27 21.26 4.45 -6.66
N ALA A 28 20.35 4.33 -5.70
CA ALA A 28 20.03 5.36 -4.73
C ALA A 28 19.95 4.76 -3.31
N PRO A 29 20.65 5.30 -2.30
CA PRO A 29 20.57 4.78 -0.93
C PRO A 29 19.11 4.75 -0.43
N SER A 30 18.59 3.54 -0.19
CA SER A 30 17.25 3.33 0.36
C SER A 30 17.29 2.64 1.72
N GLN A 31 16.22 2.77 2.49
CA GLN A 31 15.94 1.86 3.59
C GLN A 31 15.46 0.50 3.04
N GLN A 32 15.59 -0.55 3.83
CA GLN A 32 15.21 -1.92 3.45
C GLN A 32 13.71 -2.04 3.22
N THR A 33 13.32 -2.71 2.14
CA THR A 33 11.95 -3.19 1.94
C THR A 33 11.66 -4.34 2.89
N GLN A 34 10.54 -4.26 3.62
CA GLN A 34 10.18 -5.30 4.58
C GLN A 34 8.67 -5.49 4.76
N ASP A 35 8.24 -6.63 5.28
CA ASP A 35 6.85 -6.89 5.69
C ASP A 35 5.88 -6.80 4.50
N ILE A 36 6.10 -7.63 3.48
CA ILE A 36 5.23 -7.73 2.29
C ILE A 36 4.48 -9.05 2.35
N THR A 37 3.16 -9.01 2.24
CA THR A 37 2.35 -10.21 2.08
C THR A 37 1.54 -10.19 0.79
N ILE A 38 1.66 -11.27 0.02
CA ILE A 38 0.86 -11.55 -1.18
C ILE A 38 0.03 -12.78 -0.84
N ARG A 39 -1.28 -12.60 -0.63
CA ARG A 39 -2.13 -13.71 -0.21
C ARG A 39 -3.50 -13.80 -0.86
N ASN A 40 -4.05 -15.00 -1.01
CA ASN A 40 -5.41 -15.20 -1.52
C ASN A 40 -5.68 -14.49 -2.86
N ASN A 41 -4.75 -14.57 -3.81
CA ASN A 41 -4.93 -14.02 -5.16
C ASN A 41 -5.05 -15.12 -6.19
N LEU A 42 -5.92 -14.89 -7.17
CA LEU A 42 -5.97 -15.67 -8.41
C LEU A 42 -5.12 -14.96 -9.46
N ILE A 43 -4.06 -15.62 -9.91
CA ILE A 43 -3.06 -15.05 -10.81
C ILE A 43 -2.96 -15.99 -12.00
N TYR A 44 -3.40 -15.54 -13.17
CA TYR A 44 -3.37 -16.36 -14.38
C TYR A 44 -3.16 -15.52 -15.63
N ASP A 45 -2.85 -16.17 -16.75
CA ASP A 45 -2.49 -15.46 -17.98
C ASP A 45 -1.38 -14.43 -17.72
N VAL A 46 -0.35 -14.93 -17.02
CA VAL A 46 0.92 -14.24 -16.82
C VAL A 46 1.90 -14.83 -17.82
N SER A 47 2.13 -14.10 -18.92
CA SER A 47 2.69 -14.70 -20.13
C SER A 47 3.90 -13.97 -20.70
N THR A 48 4.89 -14.75 -21.12
CA THR A 48 6.03 -14.32 -21.95
C THR A 48 5.57 -13.75 -23.31
N ALA A 49 4.35 -14.07 -23.76
CA ALA A 49 3.77 -13.52 -24.99
C ALA A 49 3.49 -12.01 -24.92
N TYR A 50 3.41 -11.43 -23.71
CA TYR A 50 3.21 -10.00 -23.52
C TYR A 50 4.51 -9.18 -23.62
N ALA A 51 5.59 -9.75 -24.15
CA ALA A 51 6.84 -9.04 -24.40
C ALA A 51 6.63 -7.94 -25.45
N ILE A 52 7.26 -6.78 -25.25
CA ILE A 52 7.28 -5.68 -26.23
C ILE A 52 8.73 -5.37 -26.63
N PRO A 53 8.98 -4.67 -27.74
CA PRO A 53 10.34 -4.35 -28.17
C PRO A 53 11.16 -3.72 -27.04
N ASN A 54 12.37 -4.26 -26.80
CA ASN A 54 13.30 -3.86 -25.74
C ASN A 54 12.84 -4.10 -24.29
N HIS A 55 11.69 -4.74 -24.07
CA HIS A 55 11.20 -5.10 -22.73
C HIS A 55 10.71 -6.56 -22.71
N PRO A 56 11.55 -7.52 -22.31
CA PRO A 56 11.17 -8.92 -22.26
C PRO A 56 10.08 -9.15 -21.20
N ALA A 57 9.08 -9.98 -21.53
CA ALA A 57 8.12 -10.50 -20.57
C ALA A 57 8.65 -11.82 -20.00
N ASN A 58 8.82 -11.88 -18.69
CA ASN A 58 9.43 -13.03 -18.03
C ASN A 58 8.38 -14.06 -17.56
N GLY A 59 7.09 -13.71 -17.60
CA GLY A 59 5.99 -14.62 -17.25
C GLY A 59 6.02 -15.10 -15.79
N ARG A 60 6.54 -14.29 -14.85
CA ARG A 60 6.78 -14.71 -13.46
C ARG A 60 5.73 -14.16 -12.51
N LEU A 61 5.45 -14.90 -11.44
CA LEU A 61 4.76 -14.36 -10.26
C LEU A 61 5.64 -13.30 -9.61
N ALA A 62 6.87 -13.63 -9.26
CA ALA A 62 7.71 -12.72 -8.49
C ALA A 62 9.17 -12.77 -8.91
N VAL A 63 9.79 -11.60 -8.87
CA VAL A 63 11.23 -11.42 -8.84
C VAL A 63 11.55 -10.76 -7.50
N ILE A 64 12.39 -11.41 -6.68
CA ILE A 64 12.67 -10.97 -5.31
C ILE A 64 14.18 -10.95 -5.11
N GLY A 65 14.73 -9.82 -4.69
CA GLY A 65 16.17 -9.76 -4.46
C GLY A 65 16.68 -8.47 -3.86
N ALA A 66 18.01 -8.42 -3.69
CA ALA A 66 18.68 -7.40 -2.90
C ALA A 66 18.21 -7.33 -1.43
N GLY A 67 17.87 -8.50 -0.86
CA GLY A 67 17.66 -8.69 0.57
C GLY A 67 16.44 -7.99 1.20
N PRO A 68 15.22 -8.04 0.65
CA PRO A 68 14.03 -7.66 1.41
C PRO A 68 13.82 -8.58 2.63
N LYS A 69 13.05 -8.14 3.62
CA LYS A 69 12.78 -8.89 4.85
C LYS A 69 11.29 -9.19 5.03
N ASN A 70 10.94 -10.31 5.66
CA ASN A 70 9.58 -10.68 6.04
C ASN A 70 8.63 -10.66 4.82
N ILE A 71 8.86 -11.59 3.89
CA ILE A 71 8.07 -11.71 2.66
C ILE A 71 7.24 -12.98 2.75
N THR A 72 5.92 -12.83 2.76
CA THR A 72 4.97 -13.94 2.84
C THR A 72 4.21 -14.05 1.52
N ILE A 73 4.21 -15.24 0.93
CA ILE A 73 3.39 -15.60 -0.24
C ILE A 73 2.53 -16.79 0.18
N ASP A 74 1.22 -16.56 0.33
CA ASP A 74 0.33 -17.51 1.00
C ASP A 74 -1.04 -17.66 0.32
N HIS A 75 -1.57 -18.87 0.13
CA HIS A 75 -2.89 -19.07 -0.49
C HIS A 75 -3.07 -18.44 -1.89
N ASN A 76 -2.05 -18.42 -2.74
CA ASN A 76 -2.21 -17.94 -4.13
C ASN A 76 -2.35 -19.10 -5.11
N THR A 77 -3.24 -18.96 -6.09
CA THR A 77 -3.28 -19.84 -7.27
C THR A 77 -2.61 -19.12 -8.44
N VAL A 78 -1.57 -19.72 -8.99
CA VAL A 78 -0.68 -19.08 -9.96
C VAL A 78 -0.52 -19.96 -11.20
N ASP A 79 -1.06 -19.47 -12.32
CA ASP A 79 -0.98 -20.08 -13.65
C ASP A 79 -0.22 -19.15 -14.61
N ASN A 80 1.09 -19.36 -14.68
CA ASN A 80 2.02 -18.58 -15.49
C ASN A 80 2.74 -19.46 -16.52
N ASN A 81 3.54 -18.86 -17.41
CA ASN A 81 4.35 -19.59 -18.40
C ASN A 81 5.83 -19.15 -18.48
N GLY A 82 6.30 -18.39 -17.48
CA GLY A 82 7.69 -17.96 -17.40
C GLY A 82 8.64 -19.13 -17.17
N SER A 83 9.95 -18.92 -17.35
CA SER A 83 10.94 -19.98 -17.07
C SER A 83 10.94 -20.42 -15.61
N SER A 84 10.65 -19.50 -14.69
CA SER A 84 10.39 -19.82 -13.29
C SER A 84 9.18 -19.08 -12.75
N THR A 85 8.52 -19.65 -11.75
CA THR A 85 7.37 -18.98 -11.09
C THR A 85 7.85 -17.88 -10.16
N ILE A 86 8.84 -18.17 -9.34
CA ILE A 86 9.55 -17.20 -8.51
C ILE A 86 11.02 -17.20 -8.93
N PHE A 87 11.59 -16.00 -9.04
CA PHE A 87 13.01 -15.81 -9.26
C PHE A 87 13.61 -15.03 -8.11
N ILE A 88 14.68 -15.55 -7.52
CA ILE A 88 15.33 -14.98 -6.36
C ILE A 88 16.75 -14.56 -6.73
N TYR A 89 17.23 -13.42 -6.26
CA TYR A 89 18.60 -12.99 -6.53
C TYR A 89 19.26 -12.18 -5.42
N GLY A 90 20.59 -12.20 -5.39
CA GLY A 90 21.41 -11.42 -4.44
C GLY A 90 21.68 -9.98 -4.89
N GLY A 91 21.85 -9.06 -3.92
CA GLY A 91 22.29 -7.66 -4.16
C GLY A 91 23.80 -7.44 -3.96
N ALA A 92 24.31 -6.26 -4.34
CA ALA A 92 25.72 -5.89 -4.17
C ALA A 92 26.07 -5.55 -2.70
N THR A 93 27.27 -5.93 -2.26
CA THR A 93 27.90 -5.61 -0.97
C THR A 93 27.82 -4.11 -0.60
N PRO A 94 27.70 -3.72 0.69
CA PRO A 94 28.07 -4.50 1.88
C PRO A 94 26.91 -5.06 2.72
N THR A 95 25.65 -4.99 2.27
CA THR A 95 24.50 -5.46 3.07
C THR A 95 23.51 -6.35 2.31
N GLY A 96 23.70 -7.67 2.45
CA GLY A 96 22.63 -8.68 2.45
C GLY A 96 22.24 -9.30 1.09
N ILE A 97 22.79 -10.49 0.79
CA ILE A 97 22.23 -11.40 -0.22
C ILE A 97 20.97 -12.13 0.29
N HIS A 98 20.74 -12.13 1.60
CA HIS A 98 19.69 -12.93 2.24
C HIS A 98 18.36 -12.18 2.36
N ILE A 99 17.30 -12.87 1.97
CA ILE A 99 15.90 -12.54 2.21
C ILE A 99 15.48 -13.27 3.49
N LEU A 100 15.52 -12.56 4.61
CA LEU A 100 15.17 -13.13 5.91
C LEU A 100 13.67 -13.11 6.13
N GLY A 101 13.12 -14.13 6.81
CA GLY A 101 11.68 -14.23 7.07
C GLY A 101 10.86 -14.47 5.80
N PHE A 102 11.38 -15.28 4.87
CA PHE A 102 10.65 -15.69 3.68
C PHE A 102 9.70 -16.85 4.02
N GLU A 103 8.42 -16.67 3.72
CA GLU A 103 7.38 -17.66 3.92
C GLU A 103 6.67 -17.91 2.58
N LEU A 104 6.65 -19.16 2.14
CA LEU A 104 5.94 -19.62 0.96
C LEU A 104 5.06 -20.79 1.39
N THR A 105 3.78 -20.53 1.61
CA THR A 105 2.86 -21.53 2.19
C THR A 105 1.55 -21.61 1.46
N ASN A 106 0.92 -22.77 1.46
CA ASN A 106 -0.48 -22.92 1.02
C ASN A 106 -0.75 -22.50 -0.44
N ASN A 107 0.25 -22.47 -1.33
CA ASN A 107 0.05 -21.98 -2.71
C ASN A 107 -0.18 -23.11 -3.73
N LEU A 108 -0.99 -22.83 -4.73
CA LEU A 108 -1.10 -23.63 -5.95
C LEU A 108 -0.24 -23.01 -7.05
N LEU A 109 1.02 -23.44 -7.16
CA LEU A 109 1.95 -22.91 -8.16
C LEU A 109 2.09 -23.87 -9.33
N ARG A 110 1.83 -23.35 -10.54
CA ARG A 110 2.29 -24.00 -11.75
C ARG A 110 3.81 -23.99 -11.75
N GLY A 111 4.46 -25.15 -11.80
CA GLY A 111 5.87 -25.23 -12.15
C GLY A 111 6.02 -25.19 -13.67
N ASN A 112 7.13 -24.61 -14.10
CA ASN A 112 7.42 -24.34 -15.49
C ASN A 112 8.67 -25.14 -15.89
N SER A 113 9.80 -24.45 -16.11
CA SER A 113 11.10 -25.11 -16.04
C SER A 113 11.57 -25.23 -14.59
N TYR A 114 11.17 -24.29 -13.73
CA TYR A 114 11.48 -24.24 -12.30
C TYR A 114 10.31 -23.60 -11.54
N ALA A 115 9.98 -24.04 -10.32
CA ALA A 115 9.06 -23.29 -9.48
C ALA A 115 9.77 -22.12 -8.79
N VAL A 116 10.93 -22.36 -8.17
CA VAL A 116 11.75 -21.33 -7.54
C VAL A 116 13.20 -21.44 -8.02
N TYR A 117 13.72 -20.37 -8.61
CA TYR A 117 15.08 -20.33 -9.15
C TYR A 117 15.90 -19.17 -8.56
N GLY A 118 17.08 -19.47 -8.03
CA GLY A 118 18.05 -18.50 -7.52
C GLY A 118 19.09 -18.13 -8.58
N ASP A 119 19.39 -16.83 -8.74
CA ASP A 119 20.43 -16.38 -9.66
C ASP A 119 21.76 -17.09 -9.35
N LYS A 120 22.45 -17.64 -10.35
CA LYS A 120 23.75 -18.34 -10.21
C LYS A 120 23.75 -19.69 -9.46
N TYR A 121 22.77 -20.00 -8.60
CA TYR A 121 22.81 -21.21 -7.76
C TYR A 121 21.79 -22.29 -8.15
N GLY A 122 20.78 -21.97 -8.95
CA GLY A 122 19.86 -22.96 -9.49
C GLY A 122 18.56 -23.07 -8.70
N GLU A 123 17.96 -24.26 -8.69
CA GLU A 123 16.56 -24.45 -8.30
C GLU A 123 16.34 -24.93 -6.86
N GLY A 124 15.22 -24.52 -6.25
CA GLY A 124 14.67 -25.17 -5.05
C GLY A 124 15.58 -25.04 -3.82
N ASN A 125 15.91 -26.16 -3.17
CA ASN A 125 16.65 -26.23 -1.90
C ASN A 125 17.98 -25.48 -1.95
N VAL A 126 18.69 -25.49 -3.08
CA VAL A 126 19.94 -24.73 -3.23
C VAL A 126 19.66 -23.22 -3.29
N ALA A 127 18.59 -22.78 -3.95
CA ALA A 127 18.16 -21.39 -3.94
C ALA A 127 17.70 -20.96 -2.54
N PHE A 128 16.86 -21.76 -1.88
CA PHE A 128 16.36 -21.43 -0.54
C PHE A 128 17.48 -21.34 0.50
N THR A 129 18.41 -22.30 0.50
CA THR A 129 19.55 -22.29 1.43
C THR A 129 20.45 -21.08 1.21
N THR A 130 20.63 -20.67 -0.04
CA THR A 130 21.54 -19.57 -0.39
C THR A 130 20.90 -18.20 -0.15
N TYR A 131 19.64 -18.02 -0.55
CA TYR A 131 19.01 -16.71 -0.59
C TYR A 131 18.00 -16.45 0.51
N THR A 132 17.35 -17.48 1.05
CA THR A 132 16.30 -17.33 2.04
C THR A 132 16.58 -18.25 3.22
N PRO A 133 17.70 -18.05 3.95
CA PRO A 133 18.06 -18.93 5.03
C PRO A 133 16.94 -18.96 6.08
N SER A 134 16.54 -20.16 6.49
CA SER A 134 15.39 -20.40 7.40
C SER A 134 14.01 -20.09 6.81
N ALA A 135 13.87 -20.10 5.47
CA ALA A 135 12.56 -19.98 4.85
C ALA A 135 11.59 -21.08 5.32
N LEU A 136 10.34 -20.70 5.56
CA LEU A 136 9.24 -21.64 5.73
C LEU A 136 8.63 -21.92 4.36
N VAL A 137 8.77 -23.15 3.87
CA VAL A 137 8.23 -23.57 2.57
C VAL A 137 7.44 -24.86 2.76
N LEU A 138 6.13 -24.75 2.86
CA LEU A 138 5.28 -25.87 3.27
C LEU A 138 3.88 -25.79 2.65
N HIS A 139 3.29 -26.96 2.36
CA HIS A 139 1.94 -27.09 1.80
C HIS A 139 1.75 -26.26 0.51
N ASN A 140 2.74 -26.26 -0.38
CA ASN A 140 2.56 -25.74 -1.74
C ASN A 140 2.48 -26.88 -2.74
N THR A 141 1.80 -26.67 -3.87
CA THR A 141 2.03 -27.49 -5.05
C THR A 141 3.11 -26.85 -5.91
N PHE A 142 4.12 -27.62 -6.29
CA PHE A 142 5.08 -27.27 -7.32
C PHE A 142 4.87 -28.19 -8.52
N ALA A 143 3.92 -27.83 -9.39
CA ALA A 143 3.50 -28.72 -10.48
C ALA A 143 4.66 -29.01 -11.44
N ASN A 144 4.84 -30.27 -11.84
CA ASN A 144 5.91 -30.74 -12.73
C ASN A 144 7.33 -30.62 -12.17
N GLU A 145 7.48 -30.36 -10.87
CA GLU A 145 8.79 -30.30 -10.21
C GLU A 145 9.16 -31.62 -9.50
N SER A 146 10.44 -31.77 -9.18
CA SER A 146 10.95 -32.94 -8.47
C SER A 146 10.92 -32.73 -6.96
N ALA A 147 10.26 -33.62 -6.23
CA ALA A 147 10.23 -33.61 -4.76
C ALA A 147 11.63 -33.64 -4.11
N LYS A 148 12.66 -34.12 -4.83
CA LYS A 148 14.06 -34.13 -4.33
C LYS A 148 14.70 -32.75 -4.30
N LEU A 149 14.19 -31.81 -5.10
CA LEU A 149 14.77 -30.49 -5.26
C LEU A 149 14.16 -29.47 -4.31
N TYR A 150 13.05 -29.77 -3.63
CA TYR A 150 12.30 -28.82 -2.81
C TYR A 150 12.17 -29.30 -1.36
N PRO A 151 11.82 -28.40 -0.41
CA PRO A 151 11.61 -28.79 0.98
C PRO A 151 10.48 -29.82 1.13
N VAL A 152 10.63 -30.70 2.12
CA VAL A 152 9.60 -31.70 2.46
C VAL A 152 8.30 -31.04 2.92
N GLY A 153 7.17 -31.74 2.74
CA GLY A 153 5.84 -31.22 3.09
C GLY A 153 5.22 -30.31 2.03
N ASN A 154 5.71 -30.40 0.78
CA ASN A 154 5.08 -29.82 -0.40
C ASN A 154 4.66 -30.95 -1.36
N ASP A 155 3.76 -30.64 -2.28
CA ASP A 155 3.20 -31.58 -3.25
C ASP A 155 3.73 -31.30 -4.67
N PHE A 156 3.84 -32.37 -5.46
CA PHE A 156 4.51 -32.33 -6.78
C PHE A 156 3.65 -33.02 -7.85
N PRO A 157 2.43 -32.52 -8.12
CA PRO A 157 1.59 -33.10 -9.16
C PRO A 157 2.22 -32.88 -10.54
N THR A 158 1.95 -33.75 -11.51
CA THR A 158 2.22 -33.42 -12.92
C THR A 158 1.37 -32.22 -13.36
N THR A 159 1.78 -31.52 -14.42
CA THR A 159 0.98 -30.42 -15.01
C THR A 159 -0.45 -30.86 -15.33
N ALA A 160 -0.64 -32.09 -15.81
CA ALA A 160 -1.96 -32.63 -16.12
C ALA A 160 -2.81 -32.83 -14.86
N GLN A 161 -2.23 -33.32 -13.76
CA GLN A 161 -2.91 -33.44 -12.48
C GLN A 161 -3.26 -32.07 -11.90
N TRP A 162 -2.32 -31.13 -11.95
CA TRP A 162 -2.56 -29.75 -11.49
C TRP A 162 -3.68 -29.07 -12.28
N LEU A 163 -3.72 -29.22 -13.60
CA LEU A 163 -4.84 -28.68 -14.41
C LEU A 163 -6.17 -29.39 -14.10
N ALA A 164 -6.13 -30.68 -13.77
CA ALA A 164 -7.31 -31.46 -13.41
C ALA A 164 -7.84 -31.16 -11.99
N ASP A 165 -7.06 -30.45 -11.16
CA ASP A 165 -7.53 -29.97 -9.86
C ASP A 165 -8.61 -28.89 -10.00
N PHE A 166 -8.73 -28.24 -11.16
CA PHE A 166 -9.66 -27.12 -11.38
C PHE A 166 -10.85 -27.49 -12.25
N ALA A 167 -11.99 -26.84 -12.01
CA ALA A 167 -13.21 -27.05 -12.77
C ALA A 167 -13.05 -26.71 -14.27
N SER A 168 -12.45 -25.56 -14.61
CA SER A 168 -12.13 -25.21 -16.00
C SER A 168 -11.17 -24.03 -16.09
N VAL A 169 -9.88 -24.32 -16.23
CA VAL A 169 -8.83 -23.30 -16.42
C VAL A 169 -9.09 -22.42 -17.65
N SER A 170 -9.53 -23.00 -18.77
CA SER A 170 -9.81 -22.26 -20.01
C SER A 170 -10.99 -21.29 -19.90
N ALA A 171 -11.92 -21.54 -18.97
CA ALA A 171 -13.00 -20.62 -18.64
C ALA A 171 -12.64 -19.68 -17.48
N ALA A 172 -11.36 -19.62 -17.08
CA ALA A 172 -10.87 -18.92 -15.89
C ALA A 172 -11.57 -19.35 -14.57
N ASN A 173 -12.07 -20.57 -14.53
CA ASN A 173 -12.69 -21.18 -13.37
C ASN A 173 -11.69 -22.08 -12.64
N TYR A 174 -10.96 -21.48 -11.71
CA TYR A 174 -9.97 -22.13 -10.85
C TYR A 174 -10.59 -22.62 -9.53
N GLN A 175 -11.90 -22.89 -9.49
CA GLN A 175 -12.50 -23.61 -8.38
C GLN A 175 -11.93 -25.02 -8.34
N LEU A 176 -11.43 -25.44 -7.17
CA LEU A 176 -11.01 -26.83 -6.99
C LEU A 176 -12.20 -27.78 -7.17
N VAL A 177 -11.98 -28.86 -7.92
CA VAL A 177 -12.93 -29.97 -8.00
C VAL A 177 -12.89 -30.79 -6.71
N SER A 178 -14.00 -31.44 -6.37
CA SER A 178 -14.13 -32.19 -5.11
C SER A 178 -13.13 -33.36 -4.99
N SER A 179 -12.58 -33.85 -6.09
CA SER A 179 -11.57 -34.90 -6.11
C SER A 179 -10.14 -34.38 -5.95
N SER A 180 -9.93 -33.06 -5.94
CA SER A 180 -8.59 -32.49 -5.78
C SER A 180 -8.04 -32.82 -4.40
N LEU A 181 -6.77 -33.22 -4.35
CA LEU A 181 -6.03 -33.43 -3.10
C LEU A 181 -5.68 -32.11 -2.43
N SER A 182 -5.81 -30.99 -3.15
CA SER A 182 -5.56 -29.65 -2.65
C SER A 182 -6.68 -29.12 -1.75
N ASN A 183 -7.83 -29.82 -1.68
CA ASN A 183 -8.92 -29.45 -0.78
C ASN A 183 -8.53 -29.67 0.69
N ASN A 184 -8.72 -28.66 1.55
CA ASN A 184 -8.39 -28.67 2.98
C ASN A 184 -6.94 -29.07 3.33
N ALA A 185 -6.01 -28.96 2.37
CA ALA A 185 -4.64 -29.42 2.52
C ALA A 185 -3.65 -28.35 3.02
N GLY A 186 -4.13 -27.12 3.23
CA GLY A 186 -3.33 -26.02 3.78
C GLY A 186 -3.00 -26.20 5.26
N THR A 187 -1.99 -25.49 5.73
CA THR A 187 -1.56 -25.47 7.14
C THR A 187 -2.66 -25.00 8.10
N ASP A 188 -3.64 -24.25 7.59
CA ASP A 188 -4.79 -23.74 8.32
C ASP A 188 -6.07 -24.59 8.12
N GLY A 189 -5.96 -25.73 7.44
CA GLY A 189 -7.08 -26.62 7.12
C GLY A 189 -7.97 -26.14 5.98
N LYS A 190 -7.60 -25.07 5.27
CA LYS A 190 -8.30 -24.63 4.05
C LYS A 190 -7.67 -25.24 2.80
N ASP A 191 -8.33 -25.01 1.68
CA ASP A 191 -7.84 -25.37 0.36
C ASP A 191 -6.48 -24.70 0.07
N LEU A 192 -5.59 -25.40 -0.62
CA LEU A 192 -4.41 -24.78 -1.20
C LEU A 192 -4.82 -23.78 -2.27
N GLY A 193 -4.01 -22.73 -2.41
CA GLY A 193 -4.24 -21.66 -3.36
C GLY A 193 -5.35 -20.73 -2.93
N VAL A 194 -5.93 -20.04 -3.91
CA VAL A 194 -6.96 -19.02 -3.69
C VAL A 194 -8.28 -19.65 -3.24
N GLY A 195 -8.93 -19.03 -2.25
CA GLY A 195 -10.33 -19.29 -1.91
C GLY A 195 -11.25 -18.84 -3.04
N PHE A 196 -11.37 -19.65 -4.10
CA PHE A 196 -11.96 -19.24 -5.37
C PHE A 196 -13.45 -18.89 -5.24
N THR A 197 -14.22 -19.65 -4.45
CA THR A 197 -15.65 -19.36 -4.22
C THR A 197 -15.82 -18.01 -3.53
N GLU A 198 -15.04 -17.73 -2.48
CA GLU A 198 -15.10 -16.46 -1.74
C GLU A 198 -14.67 -15.28 -2.63
N LEU A 199 -13.57 -15.46 -3.38
CA LEU A 199 -13.10 -14.47 -4.33
C LEU A 199 -14.15 -14.20 -5.43
N SER A 200 -14.73 -15.25 -6.00
CA SER A 200 -15.75 -15.13 -7.06
C SER A 200 -17.04 -14.51 -6.53
N ALA A 201 -17.46 -14.83 -5.31
CA ALA A 201 -18.60 -14.20 -4.66
C ALA A 201 -18.34 -12.70 -4.43
N ALA A 202 -17.15 -12.33 -3.96
CA ALA A 202 -16.76 -10.93 -3.78
C ALA A 202 -16.75 -10.15 -5.11
N LEU A 203 -16.38 -10.80 -6.22
CA LEU A 203 -16.32 -10.19 -7.55
C LEU A 203 -17.67 -10.18 -8.30
N SER A 204 -18.54 -11.17 -8.06
CA SER A 204 -19.86 -11.30 -8.71
C SER A 204 -20.98 -10.56 -7.98
N GLY A 205 -20.81 -10.26 -6.70
CA GLY A 205 -21.73 -9.46 -5.89
C GLY A 205 -21.77 -7.96 -6.20
N ALA A 206 -21.21 -7.50 -7.33
CA ALA A 206 -21.23 -6.09 -7.73
C ALA A 206 -22.59 -5.63 -8.29
N ALA A 207 -23.66 -5.73 -7.48
CA ALA A 207 -24.46 -4.52 -7.30
C ALA A 207 -23.53 -3.50 -6.61
N THR A 208 -23.58 -2.22 -6.97
CA THR A 208 -22.82 -1.18 -6.25
C THR A 208 -23.05 -1.40 -4.75
N PRO A 209 -22.01 -1.68 -3.95
CA PRO A 209 -22.25 -2.10 -2.57
C PRO A 209 -22.96 -0.96 -1.85
N THR A 210 -24.06 -1.26 -1.19
CA THR A 210 -24.38 -0.51 0.03
C THR A 210 -23.22 -0.82 0.99
N PRO A 211 -22.49 0.17 1.51
CA PRO A 211 -21.27 -0.08 2.27
C PRO A 211 -21.61 -0.83 3.57
N THR A 212 -21.36 -2.13 3.60
CA THR A 212 -21.23 -2.88 4.86
C THR A 212 -19.91 -2.48 5.51
N PRO A 213 -19.88 -2.20 6.83
CA PRO A 213 -18.79 -1.50 7.51
C PRO A 213 -17.43 -2.14 7.24
N THR A 214 -16.48 -1.31 6.84
CA THR A 214 -15.05 -1.63 6.72
C THR A 214 -14.58 -2.28 8.03
N PRO A 215 -13.88 -3.43 8.00
CA PRO A 215 -13.19 -3.93 9.19
C PRO A 215 -12.24 -2.84 9.68
N THR A 216 -12.26 -2.57 10.99
CA THR A 216 -11.35 -1.61 11.64
C THR A 216 -9.93 -1.87 11.14
N PRO A 217 -9.27 -0.90 10.47
CA PRO A 217 -7.91 -1.11 10.01
C PRO A 217 -7.01 -1.31 11.22
N SER A 218 -6.34 -2.47 11.26
CA SER A 218 -5.13 -2.62 12.08
C SER A 218 -4.08 -1.63 11.56
N PRO A 219 -3.44 -0.84 12.44
CA PRO A 219 -2.65 0.32 12.06
C PRO A 219 -1.45 -0.05 11.18
N SER A 220 -1.21 0.72 10.11
CA SER A 220 0.04 0.63 9.35
C SER A 220 1.20 1.22 10.18
N PRO A 221 2.39 0.60 10.23
CA PRO A 221 3.51 0.99 11.09
C PRO A 221 4.17 2.30 10.67
N GLY A 222 3.57 3.39 11.13
CA GLY A 222 4.09 4.74 11.04
C GLY A 222 3.32 5.71 11.92
N GLY A 223 2.83 5.27 13.09
CA GLY A 223 2.36 6.06 14.24
C GLY A 223 1.29 7.16 14.06
N SER A 224 0.96 7.57 12.84
CA SER A 224 -0.10 8.53 12.52
C SER A 224 -1.41 7.75 12.39
N THR A 225 -2.40 8.15 13.16
CA THR A 225 -3.72 7.53 13.23
C THR A 225 -4.78 8.62 13.13
N PRO A 226 -5.98 8.35 12.59
CA PRO A 226 -7.00 9.37 12.45
C PRO A 226 -7.33 10.07 13.77
N TYR A 227 -7.56 11.38 13.71
CA TYR A 227 -8.10 12.10 14.86
C TYR A 227 -9.42 11.46 15.33
N GLY A 228 -9.56 11.21 16.64
CA GLY A 228 -10.72 10.51 17.18
C GLY A 228 -10.85 9.04 16.79
N GLY A 229 -9.81 8.45 16.19
CA GLY A 229 -9.74 7.02 15.83
C GLY A 229 -10.52 6.63 14.57
N THR A 230 -11.19 7.58 13.90
CA THR A 230 -11.96 7.32 12.67
C THR A 230 -11.53 8.29 11.56
N PRO A 231 -11.21 7.79 10.34
CA PRO A 231 -10.89 8.67 9.22
C PRO A 231 -12.01 9.66 8.92
N ALA A 232 -11.67 10.92 8.64
CA ALA A 232 -12.68 11.92 8.30
C ALA A 232 -13.32 11.58 6.94
N ALA A 233 -14.65 11.51 6.89
CA ALA A 233 -15.37 11.15 5.67
C ALA A 233 -15.35 12.30 4.65
N LEU A 234 -15.01 11.98 3.40
CA LEU A 234 -15.03 12.93 2.28
C LEU A 234 -15.97 12.43 1.16
N PRO A 235 -16.74 13.31 0.49
CA PRO A 235 -16.78 14.78 0.62
C PRO A 235 -17.27 15.28 1.99
N GLY A 236 -16.74 16.41 2.46
CA GLY A 236 -17.01 16.93 3.81
C GLY A 236 -16.00 17.98 4.27
N ILE A 237 -16.24 18.52 5.46
CA ILE A 237 -15.37 19.49 6.15
C ILE A 237 -14.48 18.75 7.15
N VAL A 238 -13.19 19.09 7.16
CA VAL A 238 -12.19 18.62 8.12
C VAL A 238 -11.60 19.84 8.82
N GLN A 239 -11.67 19.86 10.15
CA GLN A 239 -11.11 20.93 10.98
C GLN A 239 -9.58 20.80 11.06
N PHE A 240 -8.83 21.89 10.98
CA PHE A 240 -7.36 21.85 11.00
C PHE A 240 -6.81 21.37 12.35
N GLU A 241 -7.47 21.71 13.46
CA GLU A 241 -7.10 21.24 14.79
C GLU A 241 -7.26 19.71 14.97
N ASN A 242 -8.00 19.07 14.05
CA ASN A 242 -8.25 17.62 13.99
C ASN A 242 -7.29 16.88 13.06
N TYR A 243 -6.05 17.35 12.94
CA TYR A 243 -4.99 16.56 12.32
C TYR A 243 -4.76 15.25 13.09
N ASP A 244 -4.12 14.29 12.44
CA ASP A 244 -3.95 12.94 12.96
C ASP A 244 -3.31 12.89 14.37
N ALA A 245 -3.58 11.81 15.09
CA ALA A 245 -2.88 11.45 16.30
C ALA A 245 -1.59 10.70 15.94
N GLY A 246 -0.48 11.26 16.38
CA GLY A 246 0.89 10.78 16.18
C GLY A 246 1.81 11.91 16.61
N GLY A 247 3.00 11.58 17.12
CA GLY A 247 3.92 12.60 17.61
C GLY A 247 4.47 13.50 16.50
N GLU A 248 5.36 14.38 16.92
CA GLU A 248 6.26 15.15 16.07
C GLU A 248 7.01 14.25 15.08
N GLY A 249 7.10 14.66 13.81
CA GLY A 249 7.67 13.88 12.71
C GLY A 249 6.81 12.70 12.24
N VAL A 250 5.62 12.50 12.83
CA VAL A 250 4.74 11.36 12.54
C VAL A 250 3.38 11.81 12.02
N ALA A 251 2.56 12.50 12.83
CA ALA A 251 1.27 13.04 12.39
C ALA A 251 1.32 14.52 12.05
N TYR A 252 2.33 15.23 12.56
CA TYR A 252 2.60 16.62 12.25
C TYR A 252 4.10 16.89 12.36
N HIS A 253 4.54 18.02 11.81
CA HIS A 253 5.81 18.65 12.13
C HIS A 253 5.56 20.10 12.49
N ASP A 254 5.93 20.48 13.71
CA ASP A 254 5.95 21.86 14.19
C ASP A 254 7.39 22.29 14.46
N THR A 255 7.77 23.51 14.05
CA THR A 255 9.14 23.98 14.22
C THR A 255 9.44 24.42 15.64
N THR A 256 8.41 24.56 16.48
CA THR A 256 8.52 24.98 17.86
C THR A 256 7.95 23.94 18.83
N ALA A 257 8.43 23.97 20.07
CA ALA A 257 7.96 23.06 21.10
C ALA A 257 6.83 23.71 21.91
N GLY A 258 5.70 23.00 22.01
CA GLY A 258 4.53 23.41 22.78
C GLY A 258 3.57 24.29 21.98
N ASN A 259 2.29 24.21 22.33
CA ASN A 259 1.21 24.93 21.67
C ASN A 259 1.09 26.38 22.21
N ALA A 260 1.59 27.35 21.44
CA ALA A 260 1.58 28.77 21.72
C ALA A 260 0.17 29.36 21.91
N GLY A 261 -0.84 28.77 21.27
CA GLY A 261 -2.25 29.15 21.45
C GLY A 261 -2.92 28.50 22.67
N SER A 262 -2.28 27.48 23.26
CA SER A 262 -2.68 26.77 24.49
C SER A 262 -4.15 26.29 24.48
N ALA A 263 -4.67 25.93 23.32
CA ALA A 263 -6.05 25.47 23.17
C ALA A 263 -6.13 24.08 22.52
N TYR A 264 -7.23 23.37 22.81
CA TYR A 264 -7.64 22.10 22.21
C TYR A 264 -6.75 20.88 22.49
N ARG A 265 -5.46 20.92 22.12
CA ARG A 265 -4.51 19.80 22.28
C ARG A 265 -3.26 20.25 23.02
N THR A 266 -2.61 19.28 23.67
CA THR A 266 -1.41 19.49 24.51
C THR A 266 -0.10 19.19 23.78
N ASN A 267 -0.14 18.84 22.50
CA ASN A 267 1.01 18.61 21.65
C ASN A 267 1.48 19.93 21.00
N SER A 268 2.49 19.91 20.13
CA SER A 268 3.19 21.15 19.74
C SER A 268 2.49 22.03 18.72
N VAL A 269 1.47 21.54 18.01
CA VAL A 269 0.79 22.36 17.00
C VAL A 269 0.08 23.54 17.67
N ASP A 270 0.33 24.73 17.14
CA ASP A 270 -0.19 25.98 17.68
C ASP A 270 -1.68 26.18 17.35
N ILE A 271 -2.53 26.03 18.36
CA ILE A 271 -3.99 26.06 18.22
C ILE A 271 -4.61 27.11 19.15
N LYS A 272 -5.49 27.95 18.60
CA LYS A 272 -6.27 28.94 19.36
C LYS A 272 -7.75 28.89 19.00
N ALA A 273 -8.61 29.48 19.82
CA ALA A 273 -10.03 29.63 19.49
C ALA A 273 -10.23 30.48 18.22
N SER A 274 -11.14 30.04 17.35
CA SER A 274 -11.52 30.73 16.13
C SER A 274 -12.75 31.62 16.36
N THR A 275 -12.78 32.78 15.71
CA THR A 275 -13.98 33.65 15.66
C THR A 275 -14.64 33.62 14.28
N ASP A 276 -14.27 32.66 13.41
CA ASP A 276 -14.98 32.44 12.16
C ASP A 276 -16.43 31.99 12.41
N ALA A 277 -17.25 32.04 11.37
CA ALA A 277 -18.58 31.44 11.42
C ALA A 277 -18.48 29.94 11.75
N GLY A 278 -19.21 29.52 12.79
CA GLY A 278 -19.14 28.15 13.33
C GLY A 278 -18.26 28.00 14.58
N GLY A 279 -17.46 29.02 14.93
CA GLY A 279 -16.57 28.97 16.10
C GLY A 279 -15.48 27.91 15.95
N GLY A 280 -15.22 27.16 17.02
CA GLY A 280 -14.19 26.10 17.02
C GLY A 280 -12.79 26.63 17.27
N TYR A 281 -11.79 26.01 16.67
CA TYR A 281 -10.40 26.39 16.79
C TYR A 281 -9.79 26.67 15.42
N LEU A 282 -8.55 27.14 15.43
CA LEU A 282 -7.73 27.31 14.25
C LEU A 282 -6.31 26.84 14.57
N VAL A 283 -5.58 26.42 13.54
CA VAL A 283 -4.13 26.28 13.59
C VAL A 283 -3.50 27.59 13.11
N GLY A 284 -2.60 28.17 13.90
CA GLY A 284 -1.97 29.45 13.64
C GLY A 284 -0.46 29.38 13.83
N TRP A 285 0.20 30.55 13.83
CA TRP A 285 1.67 30.66 14.00
C TRP A 285 2.50 29.84 13.01
N THR A 286 1.86 29.38 11.93
CA THR A 286 2.45 28.45 10.98
C THR A 286 3.67 29.04 10.28
N THR A 287 4.73 28.25 10.16
CA THR A 287 5.99 28.65 9.52
C THR A 287 6.38 27.70 8.37
N ALA A 288 7.36 28.12 7.58
CA ALA A 288 7.83 27.33 6.45
C ALA A 288 8.49 26.01 6.92
N GLY A 289 8.11 24.90 6.30
CA GLY A 289 8.60 23.56 6.60
C GLY A 289 7.64 22.71 7.44
N GLU A 290 6.67 23.33 8.13
CA GLU A 290 5.66 22.64 8.93
C GLU A 290 4.66 21.86 8.07
N TRP A 291 4.06 20.83 8.67
CA TRP A 291 3.03 20.05 7.99
C TRP A 291 2.09 19.34 8.96
N LEU A 292 0.88 19.03 8.47
CA LEU A 292 -0.18 18.34 9.20
C LEU A 292 -0.76 17.21 8.35
N ASN A 293 -0.82 15.99 8.89
CA ASN A 293 -1.49 14.85 8.25
C ASN A 293 -2.95 14.76 8.69
N TYR A 294 -3.82 14.35 7.77
CA TYR A 294 -5.22 14.05 8.01
C TYR A 294 -5.55 12.74 7.28
N THR A 295 -5.84 11.69 8.05
CA THR A 295 -6.36 10.45 7.50
C THR A 295 -7.84 10.62 7.20
N VAL A 296 -8.18 10.48 5.94
CA VAL A 296 -9.53 10.68 5.40
C VAL A 296 -10.03 9.42 4.72
N ASN A 297 -11.34 9.23 4.63
CA ASN A 297 -11.96 8.18 3.83
C ASN A 297 -12.78 8.82 2.70
N VAL A 298 -12.30 8.70 1.47
CA VAL A 298 -12.99 9.24 0.30
C VAL A 298 -14.05 8.24 -0.16
N MET A 299 -15.32 8.59 0.00
CA MET A 299 -16.44 7.69 -0.24
C MET A 299 -16.54 7.23 -1.71
N LYS A 300 -16.07 8.06 -2.65
CA LYS A 300 -16.10 7.77 -4.08
C LYS A 300 -14.90 8.38 -4.81
N ALA A 301 -14.26 7.63 -5.71
CA ALA A 301 -13.20 8.17 -6.55
C ALA A 301 -13.77 9.27 -7.47
N GLY A 302 -13.00 10.34 -7.70
CA GLY A 302 -13.48 11.45 -8.50
C GLY A 302 -12.53 12.64 -8.54
N THR A 303 -12.97 13.67 -9.25
CA THR A 303 -12.30 14.96 -9.31
C THR A 303 -13.08 15.94 -8.45
N TYR A 304 -12.39 16.53 -7.48
CA TYR A 304 -12.99 17.37 -6.45
C TYR A 304 -12.43 18.79 -6.48
N ALA A 305 -13.16 19.70 -5.86
CA ALA A 305 -12.60 20.95 -5.39
C ALA A 305 -12.17 20.80 -3.92
N ILE A 306 -11.00 21.34 -3.59
CA ILE A 306 -10.54 21.47 -2.21
C ILE A 306 -10.59 22.95 -1.85
N ASP A 307 -11.41 23.27 -0.86
CA ASP A 307 -11.53 24.58 -0.25
C ASP A 307 -10.71 24.61 1.04
N VAL A 308 -9.95 25.68 1.28
CA VAL A 308 -9.17 25.87 2.52
C VAL A 308 -9.52 27.23 3.11
N ARG A 309 -10.00 27.22 4.35
CA ARG A 309 -10.42 28.43 5.07
C ARG A 309 -9.25 29.02 5.83
N VAL A 310 -8.80 30.19 5.37
CA VAL A 310 -7.56 30.83 5.81
C VAL A 310 -7.78 32.28 6.26
N ALA A 311 -6.90 32.76 7.14
CA ALA A 311 -6.83 34.16 7.58
C ALA A 311 -5.37 34.62 7.70
N SER A 312 -5.13 35.88 7.36
CA SER A 312 -3.84 36.57 7.47
C SER A 312 -4.05 38.10 7.56
N SER A 313 -3.33 38.78 8.45
CA SER A 313 -3.41 40.23 8.63
C SER A 313 -2.71 41.06 7.53
N GLY A 314 -1.99 40.38 6.65
CA GLY A 314 -1.28 40.95 5.50
C GLY A 314 -1.19 39.90 4.39
N ALA A 315 -0.40 40.12 3.34
CA ALA A 315 -0.12 39.06 2.37
C ALA A 315 0.39 37.83 3.14
N GLY A 316 -0.32 36.71 3.00
CA GLY A 316 0.08 35.48 3.66
C GLY A 316 1.22 34.80 2.92
N GLY A 317 1.59 33.63 3.41
CA GLY A 317 2.57 32.77 2.79
C GLY A 317 2.00 31.87 1.70
N THR A 318 2.67 30.74 1.49
CA THR A 318 2.24 29.72 0.55
C THR A 318 2.23 28.33 1.18
N PHE A 319 1.37 27.46 0.64
CA PHE A 319 1.22 26.08 1.09
C PHE A 319 0.81 25.19 -0.08
N HIS A 320 0.95 23.88 0.06
CA HIS A 320 0.39 22.90 -0.87
C HIS A 320 -0.29 21.76 -0.12
N ILE A 321 -1.04 20.94 -0.87
CA ILE A 321 -1.69 19.75 -0.34
C ILE A 321 -1.19 18.53 -1.11
N GLU A 322 -0.69 17.56 -0.35
CA GLU A 322 -0.32 16.24 -0.83
C GLU A 322 -1.42 15.24 -0.52
N VAL A 323 -1.62 14.28 -1.42
CA VAL A 323 -2.46 13.11 -1.19
C VAL A 323 -1.57 11.88 -1.33
N ASN A 324 -1.42 11.13 -0.24
CA ASN A 324 -0.51 9.99 -0.15
C ASN A 324 0.93 10.35 -0.58
N GLY A 325 1.41 11.54 -0.16
CA GLY A 325 2.75 12.04 -0.47
C GLY A 325 2.94 12.61 -1.87
N VAL A 326 1.89 12.71 -2.69
CA VAL A 326 1.95 13.35 -4.00
C VAL A 326 1.32 14.74 -3.93
N ASN A 327 2.07 15.80 -4.24
CA ASN A 327 1.53 17.16 -4.35
C ASN A 327 0.44 17.21 -5.43
N LYS A 328 -0.81 17.47 -5.03
CA LYS A 328 -1.98 17.50 -5.91
C LYS A 328 -2.44 18.89 -6.30
N THR A 329 -2.02 19.91 -5.58
CA THR A 329 -2.54 21.28 -5.75
C THR A 329 -1.56 22.19 -6.49
N GLY A 330 -0.26 21.88 -6.44
CA GLY A 330 0.79 22.87 -6.60
C GLY A 330 0.76 23.88 -5.45
N THR A 331 1.62 24.89 -5.54
CA THR A 331 1.65 26.01 -4.59
C THR A 331 0.34 26.81 -4.64
N LEU A 332 -0.25 27.03 -3.47
CA LEU A 332 -1.39 27.90 -3.22
C LEU A 332 -0.95 29.10 -2.39
N THR A 333 -1.40 30.29 -2.77
CA THR A 333 -1.07 31.55 -2.08
C THR A 333 -2.20 31.95 -1.13
N VAL A 334 -1.83 32.33 0.09
CA VAL A 334 -2.78 32.85 1.08
C VAL A 334 -2.97 34.35 0.84
N PRO A 335 -4.20 34.82 0.55
CA PRO A 335 -4.45 36.23 0.31
C PRO A 335 -4.33 37.05 1.58
N ASN A 336 -4.14 38.37 1.43
CA ASN A 336 -4.37 39.29 2.53
C ASN A 336 -5.87 39.35 2.84
N THR A 337 -6.23 38.87 4.03
CA THR A 337 -7.63 38.86 4.48
C THR A 337 -7.98 40.07 5.35
N GLY A 338 -7.00 40.88 5.75
CA GLY A 338 -7.20 42.08 6.57
C GLY A 338 -7.19 41.84 8.09
N GLY A 339 -7.00 40.60 8.55
CA GLY A 339 -6.86 40.29 9.98
C GLY A 339 -6.61 38.81 10.25
N TRP A 340 -6.00 38.47 11.39
CA TRP A 340 -5.72 37.07 11.78
C TRP A 340 -6.97 36.24 12.11
N GLN A 341 -8.13 36.87 12.13
CA GLN A 341 -9.43 36.23 12.35
C GLN A 341 -10.47 36.74 11.32
N THR A 342 -9.99 37.32 10.21
CA THR A 342 -10.82 37.71 9.07
C THR A 342 -10.62 36.64 8.01
N TRP A 343 -11.68 35.93 7.63
CA TRP A 343 -11.52 34.65 6.95
C TRP A 343 -11.92 34.71 5.47
N GLN A 344 -11.12 34.07 4.62
CA GLN A 344 -11.41 33.83 3.21
C GLN A 344 -11.18 32.36 2.88
N THR A 345 -11.74 31.92 1.76
CA THR A 345 -11.59 30.53 1.29
C THR A 345 -10.75 30.51 0.02
N VAL A 346 -9.65 29.75 0.05
CA VAL A 346 -8.82 29.47 -1.12
C VAL A 346 -9.28 28.15 -1.72
N THR A 347 -9.65 28.14 -3.00
CA THR A 347 -10.18 26.95 -3.69
C THR A 347 -9.21 26.45 -4.74
N LYS A 348 -8.90 25.15 -4.70
CA LYS A 348 -8.25 24.41 -5.79
C LYS A 348 -9.24 23.44 -6.43
N THR A 349 -9.54 23.63 -7.71
CA THR A 349 -10.36 22.70 -8.49
C THR A 349 -9.50 21.66 -9.20
N GLY A 350 -10.13 20.55 -9.63
CA GLY A 350 -9.48 19.57 -10.50
C GLY A 350 -8.62 18.56 -9.76
N VAL A 351 -8.81 18.38 -8.45
CA VAL A 351 -8.00 17.47 -7.64
C VAL A 351 -8.57 16.06 -7.73
N ALA A 352 -7.83 15.14 -8.35
CA ALA A 352 -8.21 13.74 -8.46
C ALA A 352 -7.90 12.98 -7.14
N LEU A 353 -8.93 12.40 -6.55
CA LEU A 353 -8.87 11.55 -5.35
C LEU A 353 -9.37 10.14 -5.69
N ALA A 354 -8.65 9.12 -5.22
CA ALA A 354 -9.14 7.74 -5.25
C ALA A 354 -10.27 7.55 -4.22
N SER A 355 -11.06 6.47 -4.30
CA SER A 355 -11.92 6.07 -3.18
C SER A 355 -11.12 5.38 -2.09
N GLY A 356 -11.64 5.38 -0.87
CA GLY A 356 -11.06 4.72 0.29
C GLY A 356 -10.16 5.64 1.11
N THR A 357 -9.50 5.03 2.10
CA THR A 357 -8.63 5.73 3.04
C THR A 357 -7.41 6.32 2.33
N GLN A 358 -7.18 7.60 2.55
CA GLN A 358 -6.02 8.34 2.04
C GLN A 358 -5.50 9.27 3.13
N VAL A 359 -4.23 9.66 3.02
CA VAL A 359 -3.65 10.70 3.88
C VAL A 359 -3.55 11.99 3.08
N ILE A 360 -4.26 13.01 3.54
CA ILE A 360 -4.07 14.40 3.10
C ILE A 360 -2.98 15.00 3.98
N ARG A 361 -1.93 15.55 3.38
CA ARG A 361 -0.94 16.35 4.09
C ARG A 361 -1.02 17.79 3.60
N VAL A 362 -1.19 18.73 4.53
CA VAL A 362 -1.03 20.16 4.24
C VAL A 362 0.38 20.55 4.62
N VAL A 363 1.13 21.13 3.69
CA VAL A 363 2.55 21.50 3.87
C VAL A 363 2.69 23.01 3.72
N MET A 364 3.35 23.63 4.68
CA MET A 364 3.62 25.05 4.74
C MET A 364 4.93 25.34 3.99
N GLU A 365 4.87 26.06 2.88
CA GLU A 365 6.03 26.24 1.98
C GLU A 365 6.86 27.49 2.32
N SER A 366 6.20 28.63 2.50
CA SER A 366 6.87 29.92 2.79
C SER A 366 5.99 30.83 3.62
N ILE A 367 6.59 31.68 4.46
CA ILE A 367 5.88 32.70 5.24
C ILE A 367 5.63 33.97 4.42
N GLY A 368 4.56 34.70 4.75
CA GLY A 368 4.34 36.05 4.24
C GLY A 368 5.13 37.11 5.02
N PRO A 369 5.09 38.39 4.60
CA PRO A 369 5.73 39.50 5.31
C PRO A 369 5.28 39.68 6.77
N THR A 370 4.16 39.07 7.15
CA THR A 370 3.61 39.09 8.52
C THR A 370 4.19 38.01 9.44
N GLY A 371 5.14 37.19 8.96
CA GLY A 371 5.89 36.24 9.79
C GLY A 371 5.28 34.84 9.90
N SER A 372 4.13 34.58 9.27
CA SER A 372 3.49 33.25 9.23
C SER A 372 2.93 32.94 7.85
N VAL A 373 2.60 31.66 7.61
CA VAL A 373 1.91 31.25 6.37
C VAL A 373 0.46 31.73 6.41
N ALA A 374 -0.31 31.28 7.40
CA ALA A 374 -1.67 31.72 7.68
C ALA A 374 -2.15 31.23 9.06
N ASN A 375 -3.32 31.69 9.47
CA ASN A 375 -4.22 30.89 10.29
C ASN A 375 -5.09 30.02 9.37
N PHE A 376 -5.29 28.76 9.75
CA PHE A 376 -6.10 27.77 9.04
C PHE A 376 -7.22 27.28 9.95
N ASN A 377 -8.47 27.32 9.47
CA ASN A 377 -9.65 26.89 10.24
C ASN A 377 -10.06 25.46 9.85
N TRP A 378 -10.50 25.29 8.61
CA TRP A 378 -10.91 24.00 8.06
C TRP A 378 -10.51 23.88 6.60
N PHE A 379 -10.46 22.66 6.08
CA PHE A 379 -10.54 22.41 4.66
C PHE A 379 -11.78 21.59 4.34
N ALA A 380 -12.30 21.71 3.12
CA ALA A 380 -13.45 20.96 2.65
C ALA A 380 -13.15 20.35 1.29
N VAL A 381 -13.59 19.11 1.08
CA VAL A 381 -13.59 18.45 -0.23
C VAL A 381 -15.03 18.34 -0.70
N ARG A 382 -15.32 18.80 -1.92
CA ARG A 382 -16.66 18.84 -2.50
C ARG A 382 -16.71 18.51 -3.97
#